data_AF-A0A0N1IPG2-F1
#
_entry.id   AF-A0A0N1IPG2-F1
#
_cell.length_a   1.000
_cell.length_b   1.000
_cell.length_c   1.000
_cell.angle_alpha   90.00
_cell.angle_beta   90.00
_cell.angle_gamma   90.00
#
_symmetry.space_group_name_H-M   'P 1'
#
loop_
_entity.id
_entity.type
_entity.pdbx_description
1 polymer ?
#
loop_
_entity_poly.entity_id
_entity_poly.type
_entity_poly.pdbx_seq_one_letter_code
_entity_poly.pdbx_strand_id
1 'polypeptide(L)'
;MAVAATGRYSFIVLLFISQIVNSQNEYKIPDVTIQALSPKGIRIFIPDNSKLSLFAFNGKINKPISQNDVGEISAEITTPKNGMWIYEDPHLELKVGDVINYYVFVVYDRAGYVKDKVRFTVTELVSPDNQPSTIRPTECRPTVTRLRVGTACSGQTIFEDNFNSLREDLWQIEQYIPDQPEYPFVSYQRPPNAETVTIDNGYLRIEPKLQQEQDGFSEESLYTGSLNLFSGCTRTAESCSATAMGASILPPVVSGRLTSKSFAFTYGIVEVRAKLPQGDWLYPEILLESLLKKYGTPKFASGVIKIAGALGNRDLRLGPDEYGNKILYGGPIMNLACREVLTGRKELFNGPQWGDQFHVYSVQWTPDHMIFSVDGEEWLRVEPTASGLKGRFNRFCDIPRTFLSFGTKMAPFDDHFQLTLGVAAGGITEFKDDVITGDGHPKPWNNRNRKASYNFWRDLPAWKPTWSQPALQVDYVKVIAL
;
A
#
# COMPACT_ATOMS: atom_id res chain seq x y z
N MET A 1 -7.96 48.43 -51.39
CA MET A 1 -7.27 49.11 -50.27
C MET A 1 -7.99 48.71 -48.99
N ALA A 2 -7.23 48.43 -47.93
CA ALA A 2 -7.63 47.91 -46.61
C ALA A 2 -7.80 46.38 -46.47
N VAL A 3 -6.82 45.79 -45.78
CA VAL A 3 -6.74 44.42 -45.27
C VAL A 3 -7.33 44.42 -43.87
N ALA A 4 -8.21 43.46 -43.55
CA ALA A 4 -8.74 43.25 -42.20
C ALA A 4 -8.13 41.99 -41.59
N ALA A 5 -7.30 42.16 -40.57
CA ALA A 5 -6.76 41.11 -39.73
C ALA A 5 -7.58 41.04 -38.43
N THR A 6 -8.08 39.86 -38.08
CA THR A 6 -8.82 39.58 -36.85
C THR A 6 -7.86 39.12 -35.75
N GLY A 7 -7.52 40.04 -34.84
CA GLY A 7 -6.78 39.76 -33.61
C GLY A 7 -7.70 39.39 -32.44
N ARG A 8 -7.40 38.28 -31.77
CA ARG A 8 -8.02 37.84 -30.50
C ARG A 8 -7.50 38.69 -29.34
N TYR A 9 -8.41 39.15 -28.48
CA TYR A 9 -8.11 39.90 -27.27
C TYR A 9 -7.62 38.96 -26.15
N SER A 10 -6.40 39.19 -25.66
CA SER A 10 -5.97 38.73 -24.33
C SER A 10 -5.99 39.92 -23.37
N PHE A 11 -6.74 39.81 -22.29
CA PHE A 11 -6.76 40.78 -21.20
C PHE A 11 -5.43 40.74 -20.45
N ILE A 12 -4.65 41.82 -20.53
CA ILE A 12 -3.48 42.06 -19.67
C ILE A 12 -3.96 42.87 -18.48
N VAL A 13 -3.92 42.28 -17.29
CA VAL A 13 -4.12 43.00 -16.02
C VAL A 13 -2.77 43.53 -15.56
N LEU A 14 -2.57 44.84 -15.70
CA LEU A 14 -1.43 45.58 -15.14
C LEU A 14 -1.77 46.03 -13.72
N LEU A 15 -1.10 45.47 -12.71
CA LEU A 15 -1.17 45.93 -11.33
C LEU A 15 0.07 46.77 -11.00
N PHE A 16 -0.15 48.08 -10.77
CA PHE A 16 0.83 49.00 -10.18
C PHE A 16 0.90 48.78 -8.67
N ILE A 17 2.11 48.58 -8.13
CA ILE A 17 2.35 48.49 -6.67
C ILE A 17 3.01 49.78 -6.20
N SER A 18 2.32 50.51 -5.32
CA SER A 18 2.89 51.65 -4.58
C SER A 18 3.83 51.14 -3.48
N GLN A 19 5.03 51.69 -3.42
CA GLN A 19 6.04 51.42 -2.40
C GLN A 19 5.57 51.97 -1.03
N ILE A 20 5.21 51.08 -0.11
CA ILE A 20 5.23 51.37 1.33
C ILE A 20 6.42 50.62 1.90
N VAL A 21 7.47 51.37 2.25
CA VAL A 21 8.65 50.86 2.94
C VAL A 21 8.24 50.56 4.38
N ASN A 22 7.90 49.29 4.63
CA ASN A 22 7.82 48.74 5.97
C ASN A 22 9.02 47.81 6.14
N SER A 23 9.85 48.09 7.13
CA SER A 23 10.96 47.23 7.56
C SER A 23 10.40 45.90 8.09
N GLN A 24 10.17 44.95 7.18
CA GLN A 24 9.79 43.57 7.44
C GLN A 24 10.94 42.68 6.95
N ASN A 25 11.24 41.61 7.67
CA ASN A 25 12.20 40.58 7.25
C ASN A 25 11.91 40.18 5.80
N GLU A 26 12.84 40.49 4.89
CA GLU A 26 12.74 40.11 3.49
C GLU A 26 12.74 38.58 3.38
N TYR A 27 11.69 38.00 2.80
CA TYR A 27 11.60 36.55 2.63
C TYR A 27 12.70 36.07 1.68
N LYS A 28 13.55 35.16 2.16
CA LYS A 28 14.62 34.57 1.37
C LYS A 28 14.14 33.27 0.71
N ILE A 29 14.14 33.24 -0.61
CA ILE A 29 13.80 32.03 -1.37
C ILE A 29 14.82 30.92 -1.06
N PRO A 30 14.37 29.71 -0.69
CA PRO A 30 15.26 28.57 -0.44
C PRO A 30 16.10 28.22 -1.68
N ASP A 31 17.11 27.39 -1.49
CA ASP A 31 17.88 26.86 -2.61
C ASP A 31 17.06 25.87 -3.42
N VAL A 32 17.08 26.05 -4.74
CA VAL A 32 16.36 25.20 -5.68
C VAL A 32 17.17 23.95 -5.91
N THR A 33 16.58 22.80 -5.67
CA THR A 33 17.22 21.52 -5.97
C THR A 33 16.86 21.10 -7.38
N ILE A 34 17.87 20.75 -8.17
CA ILE A 34 17.72 20.28 -9.55
C ILE A 34 18.39 18.92 -9.66
N GLN A 35 17.71 17.95 -10.23
CA GLN A 35 18.24 16.63 -10.52
C GLN A 35 18.07 16.31 -12.00
N ALA A 36 19.16 15.91 -12.66
CA ALA A 36 19.10 15.31 -13.99
C ALA A 36 18.93 13.79 -13.84
N LEU A 37 17.92 13.22 -14.47
CA LEU A 37 17.54 11.81 -14.31
C LEU A 37 18.16 10.92 -15.39
N SER A 38 18.45 9.66 -15.06
CA SER A 38 18.86 8.59 -15.98
C SER A 38 17.65 7.70 -16.32
N PRO A 39 17.41 7.33 -17.59
CA PRO A 39 18.19 7.65 -18.78
C PRO A 39 17.93 9.07 -19.32
N LYS A 40 16.82 9.71 -18.92
CA LYS A 40 16.47 11.10 -19.23
C LYS A 40 15.43 11.62 -18.24
N GLY A 41 15.30 12.93 -18.19
CA GLY A 41 14.34 13.67 -17.37
C GLY A 41 15.03 14.68 -16.45
N ILE A 42 14.22 15.56 -15.87
CA ILE A 42 14.66 16.52 -14.85
C ILE A 42 13.61 16.62 -13.75
N ARG A 43 14.07 16.81 -12.52
CA ARG A 43 13.24 17.13 -11.36
C ARG A 43 13.75 18.41 -10.71
N ILE A 44 12.84 19.34 -10.43
CA ILE A 44 13.12 20.65 -9.84
C ILE A 44 12.20 20.87 -8.66
N PHE A 45 12.73 21.25 -7.50
CA PHE A 45 11.88 21.53 -6.35
C PHE A 45 12.48 22.47 -5.31
N ILE A 46 11.59 23.01 -4.49
CA ILE A 46 11.88 23.70 -3.23
C ILE A 46 11.00 23.15 -2.10
N PRO A 47 11.45 23.21 -0.82
CA PRO A 47 10.61 22.86 0.32
C PRO A 47 9.42 23.80 0.44
N ASP A 48 8.28 23.26 0.86
CA ASP A 48 7.10 24.06 1.15
C ASP A 48 7.28 24.93 2.41
N ASN A 49 6.55 26.03 2.43
CA ASN A 49 6.37 26.90 3.56
C ASN A 49 4.90 27.29 3.56
N SER A 50 4.21 27.15 4.70
CA SER A 50 2.76 27.40 4.88
C SER A 50 2.18 28.71 4.31
N LYS A 51 3.03 29.66 3.90
CA LYS A 51 2.65 30.95 3.28
C LYS A 51 3.03 31.10 1.81
N LEU A 52 3.62 30.09 1.17
CA LEU A 52 3.86 30.06 -0.27
C LEU A 52 2.55 29.76 -1.00
N SER A 53 2.32 30.46 -2.11
CA SER A 53 1.15 30.25 -2.98
C SER A 53 1.51 30.08 -4.45
N LEU A 54 2.78 30.28 -4.81
CA LEU A 54 3.28 30.06 -6.17
C LEU A 54 4.78 29.76 -6.14
N PHE A 55 5.21 28.80 -6.95
CA PHE A 55 6.59 28.59 -7.35
C PHE A 55 6.68 28.52 -8.87
N ALA A 56 7.45 29.42 -9.47
CA ALA A 56 7.70 29.44 -10.90
C ALA A 56 9.20 29.32 -11.19
N PHE A 57 9.55 28.48 -12.14
CA PHE A 57 10.93 28.21 -12.56
C PHE A 57 11.09 28.47 -14.05
N ASN A 58 12.14 29.18 -14.44
CA ASN A 58 12.52 29.39 -15.84
C ASN A 58 14.02 29.18 -16.03
N GLY A 59 14.42 28.28 -16.91
CA GLY A 59 15.82 27.96 -17.17
C GLY A 59 16.15 27.71 -18.65
N LYS A 60 17.40 28.00 -19.04
CA LYS A 60 17.98 27.68 -20.36
C LYS A 60 19.23 26.82 -20.19
N ILE A 61 19.37 25.79 -21.02
CA ILE A 61 20.51 24.87 -21.00
C ILE A 61 21.65 25.48 -21.84
N ASN A 62 22.83 25.60 -21.26
CA ASN A 62 24.06 26.13 -21.86
C ASN A 62 23.95 27.53 -22.49
N LYS A 63 22.90 28.29 -22.16
CA LYS A 63 22.64 29.65 -22.64
C LYS A 63 22.30 30.57 -21.46
N PRO A 64 22.66 31.86 -21.53
CA PRO A 64 22.25 32.82 -20.52
C PRO A 64 20.73 33.04 -20.55
N ILE A 65 20.15 33.36 -19.40
CA ILE A 65 18.74 33.73 -19.25
C ILE A 65 18.65 35.04 -18.47
N SER A 66 17.79 35.95 -18.94
CA SER A 66 17.46 37.19 -18.22
C SER A 66 16.19 37.01 -17.40
N GLN A 67 16.01 37.85 -16.37
CA GLN A 67 14.75 37.93 -15.64
C GLN A 67 13.61 38.26 -16.62
N ASN A 68 12.50 37.53 -16.54
CA ASN A 68 11.33 37.57 -17.44
C ASN A 68 11.48 36.88 -18.81
N ASP A 69 12.64 36.28 -19.11
CA ASP A 69 12.74 35.38 -20.27
C ASP A 69 11.93 34.11 -20.00
N VAL A 70 11.25 33.59 -21.02
CA VAL A 70 10.71 32.22 -20.98
C VAL A 70 11.86 31.26 -21.31
N GLY A 71 12.08 30.30 -20.41
CA GLY A 71 13.12 29.29 -20.53
C GLY A 71 12.74 28.13 -21.45
N GLU A 72 13.73 27.31 -21.80
CA GLU A 72 13.51 25.98 -22.39
C GLU A 72 12.87 25.04 -21.36
N ILE A 73 13.16 25.27 -20.08
CA ILE A 73 12.53 24.63 -18.93
C ILE A 73 11.68 25.70 -18.24
N SER A 74 10.35 25.58 -18.30
CA SER A 74 9.42 26.55 -17.73
C SER A 74 8.32 25.85 -16.97
N ALA A 75 8.13 26.22 -15.71
CA ALA A 75 7.14 25.60 -14.83
C ALA A 75 6.46 26.65 -13.94
N GLU A 76 5.16 26.47 -13.72
CA GLU A 76 4.36 27.23 -12.75
C GLU A 76 3.61 26.23 -11.87
N ILE A 77 3.98 26.17 -10.60
CA ILE A 77 3.43 25.26 -9.59
C ILE A 77 2.60 26.12 -8.64
N THR A 78 1.31 25.81 -8.51
CA THR A 78 0.37 26.53 -7.65
C THR A 78 -0.04 25.75 -6.40
N THR A 79 0.29 24.46 -6.32
CA THR A 79 -0.01 23.59 -5.17
C THR A 79 1.18 22.70 -4.83
N PRO A 80 1.59 22.62 -3.54
CA PRO A 80 2.65 21.71 -3.11
C PRO A 80 2.16 20.26 -3.07
N LYS A 81 3.07 19.31 -3.26
CA LYS A 81 2.85 17.86 -3.10
C LYS A 81 3.83 17.33 -2.07
N ASN A 82 3.35 16.62 -1.04
CA ASN A 82 4.17 16.02 0.02
C ASN A 82 5.15 17.00 0.69
N GLY A 83 4.70 18.24 0.95
CA GLY A 83 5.53 19.28 1.57
C GLY A 83 6.60 19.88 0.65
N MET A 84 6.49 19.68 -0.67
CA MET A 84 7.44 20.18 -1.67
C MET A 84 6.70 20.86 -2.84
N TRP A 85 7.27 21.94 -3.37
CA TRP A 85 6.85 22.49 -4.66
C TRP A 85 7.71 21.85 -5.74
N ILE A 86 7.14 20.94 -6.51
CA ILE A 86 7.89 20.06 -7.41
C ILE A 86 7.40 20.17 -8.86
N TYR A 87 8.35 20.25 -9.78
CA TYR A 87 8.17 20.11 -11.21
C TYR A 87 9.04 18.97 -11.74
N GLU A 88 8.47 18.18 -12.64
CA GLU A 88 9.16 17.08 -13.31
C GLU A 88 8.86 17.14 -14.80
N ASP A 89 9.91 16.98 -15.61
CA ASP A 89 9.80 16.72 -17.04
C ASP A 89 10.55 15.42 -17.33
N PRO A 90 9.84 14.30 -17.62
CA PRO A 90 10.46 13.00 -17.86
C PRO A 90 11.10 12.89 -19.25
N HIS A 91 10.93 13.88 -20.12
CA HIS A 91 11.37 13.83 -21.51
C HIS A 91 12.62 14.67 -21.79
N LEU A 92 12.98 15.58 -20.89
CA LEU A 92 14.16 16.43 -21.05
C LEU A 92 15.45 15.61 -21.00
N GLU A 93 16.27 15.69 -22.05
CA GLU A 93 17.55 15.00 -22.13
C GLU A 93 18.69 15.93 -21.68
N LEU A 94 19.30 15.61 -20.54
CA LEU A 94 20.46 16.33 -19.99
C LEU A 94 21.70 15.43 -20.00
N LYS A 95 22.87 16.05 -20.17
CA LYS A 95 24.17 15.39 -20.14
C LYS A 95 25.01 15.92 -18.99
N VAL A 96 25.87 15.05 -18.44
CA VAL A 96 26.91 15.48 -17.50
C VAL A 96 27.76 16.57 -18.16
N GLY A 97 27.87 17.72 -17.49
CA GLY A 97 28.53 18.92 -17.99
C GLY A 97 27.58 20.03 -18.47
N ASP A 98 26.29 19.74 -18.70
CA ASP A 98 25.31 20.77 -19.05
C ASP A 98 25.13 21.78 -17.91
N VAL A 99 24.97 23.06 -18.27
CA VAL A 99 24.77 24.17 -17.33
C VAL A 99 23.38 24.76 -17.53
N ILE A 100 22.52 24.65 -16.53
CA ILE A 100 21.20 25.29 -16.52
C ILE A 100 21.36 26.67 -15.86
N ASN A 101 21.21 27.73 -16.64
CA ASN A 101 21.08 29.09 -16.10
C ASN A 101 19.59 29.37 -15.88
N TYR A 102 19.20 29.81 -14.70
CA TYR A 102 17.80 29.94 -14.33
C TYR A 102 17.51 31.13 -13.40
N TYR A 103 16.24 31.50 -13.35
CA TYR A 103 15.67 32.31 -12.28
C TYR A 103 14.40 31.65 -11.76
N VAL A 104 14.06 31.98 -10.52
CA VAL A 104 12.81 31.55 -9.89
C VAL A 104 12.02 32.74 -9.37
N PHE A 105 10.70 32.61 -9.44
CA PHE A 105 9.74 33.54 -8.87
C PHE A 105 8.84 32.80 -7.89
N VAL A 106 8.62 33.36 -6.71
CA VAL A 106 7.69 32.80 -5.72
C VAL A 106 6.76 33.88 -5.21
N VAL A 107 5.54 33.47 -4.86
CA VAL A 107 4.61 34.32 -4.12
C VAL A 107 4.56 33.82 -2.69
N TYR A 108 5.01 34.66 -1.76
CA TYR A 108 5.00 34.41 -0.32
C TYR A 108 4.20 35.51 0.38
N ASP A 109 3.18 35.13 1.14
CA ASP A 109 2.32 36.07 1.88
C ASP A 109 1.79 37.21 0.99
N ARG A 110 1.34 36.85 -0.23
CA ARG A 110 0.82 37.74 -1.30
C ARG A 110 1.85 38.72 -1.91
N ALA A 111 3.13 38.63 -1.54
CA ALA A 111 4.22 39.39 -2.16
C ALA A 111 5.06 38.50 -3.07
N GLY A 112 5.50 39.05 -4.21
CA GLY A 112 6.35 38.35 -5.18
C GLY A 112 7.83 38.54 -4.88
N TYR A 113 8.61 37.47 -4.96
CA TYR A 113 10.05 37.45 -4.74
C TYR A 113 10.74 36.77 -5.91
N VAL A 114 11.91 37.28 -6.32
CA VAL A 114 12.71 36.72 -7.42
C VAL A 114 14.10 36.35 -6.90
N LYS A 115 14.61 35.21 -7.35
CA LYS A 115 16.02 34.83 -7.23
C LYS A 115 16.54 34.53 -8.62
N ASP A 116 17.41 35.41 -9.12
CA ASP A 116 17.93 35.40 -10.48
C ASP A 116 19.44 35.10 -10.52
N LYS A 117 19.99 35.02 -11.74
CA LYS A 117 21.43 34.79 -12.01
C LYS A 117 21.97 33.53 -11.34
N VAL A 118 21.12 32.51 -11.18
CA VAL A 118 21.51 31.23 -10.60
C VAL A 118 21.93 30.29 -11.73
N ARG A 119 22.91 29.44 -11.44
CA ARG A 119 23.37 28.40 -12.34
C ARG A 119 23.45 27.06 -11.63
N PHE A 120 23.12 26.00 -12.34
CA PHE A 120 23.28 24.62 -11.90
C PHE A 120 24.06 23.85 -12.97
N THR A 121 25.08 23.11 -12.57
CA THR A 121 25.85 22.26 -13.48
C THR A 121 25.52 20.81 -13.21
N VAL A 122 25.14 20.07 -14.25
CA VAL A 122 24.86 18.64 -14.15
C VAL A 122 26.18 17.89 -13.92
N THR A 123 26.40 17.40 -12.70
CA THR A 123 27.59 16.62 -12.34
C THR A 123 27.37 15.12 -12.45
N GLU A 124 26.13 14.66 -12.37
CA GLU A 124 25.72 13.26 -12.44
C GLU A 124 24.29 13.12 -12.98
N LEU A 125 23.95 11.92 -13.48
CA LEU A 125 22.57 11.54 -13.80
C LEU A 125 22.08 10.57 -12.72
N VAL A 126 21.04 10.95 -11.98
CA VAL A 126 20.50 10.14 -10.88
C VAL A 126 19.45 9.17 -11.40
N SER A 127 19.40 7.95 -10.85
CA SER A 127 18.27 7.05 -11.11
C SER A 127 16.96 7.74 -10.66
N PRO A 128 15.80 7.55 -11.33
CA PRO A 128 14.53 8.11 -10.89
C PRO A 128 14.15 7.64 -9.47
N ASP A 129 14.67 6.47 -9.08
CA ASP A 129 14.56 5.86 -7.75
C ASP A 129 15.52 6.47 -6.71
N ASN A 130 16.58 7.14 -7.15
CA ASN A 130 17.43 7.97 -6.30
C ASN A 130 16.79 9.36 -6.18
N GLN A 131 15.75 9.47 -5.37
CA GLN A 131 15.47 10.76 -4.73
C GLN A 131 16.78 11.23 -4.07
N PRO A 132 17.10 12.53 -4.15
CA PRO A 132 18.21 13.02 -3.37
C PRO A 132 17.81 12.72 -1.94
N SER A 133 18.71 12.03 -1.24
CA SER A 133 18.68 12.04 0.20
C SER A 133 18.38 13.48 0.59
N THR A 134 17.19 13.67 1.15
CA THR A 134 16.89 14.79 2.03
C THR A 134 18.17 15.03 2.81
N ILE A 135 18.62 16.30 2.80
CA ILE A 135 19.53 16.89 3.79
C ILE A 135 19.83 15.82 4.81
N ARG A 136 20.99 15.12 4.74
CA ARG A 136 21.38 14.19 5.81
C ARG A 136 21.04 14.97 7.07
N PRO A 137 20.06 14.54 7.89
CA PRO A 137 19.81 15.22 9.13
C PRO A 137 21.17 15.24 9.76
N THR A 138 21.76 16.43 9.91
CA THR A 138 23.14 16.51 10.39
C THR A 138 23.19 15.94 11.81
N GLU A 139 22.00 15.68 12.40
CA GLU A 139 21.76 14.64 13.39
C GLU A 139 20.66 13.65 12.95
N CYS A 140 21.06 12.39 12.70
CA CYS A 140 20.14 11.26 12.69
C CYS A 140 19.49 11.13 14.06
N ARG A 141 18.21 11.50 14.19
CA ARG A 141 17.48 11.33 15.44
C ARG A 141 17.30 9.84 15.73
N PRO A 142 17.62 9.37 16.96
CA PRO A 142 17.40 7.98 17.35
C PRO A 142 15.95 7.56 17.12
N THR A 143 15.76 6.34 16.63
CA THR A 143 14.45 5.73 16.41
C THR A 143 14.35 4.44 17.21
N VAL A 144 13.12 4.11 17.62
CA VAL A 144 12.79 2.79 18.18
C VAL A 144 12.59 1.74 17.07
N THR A 145 12.49 2.17 15.81
CA THR A 145 12.34 1.28 14.66
C THR A 145 13.59 0.43 14.48
N ARG A 146 13.41 -0.88 14.37
CA ARG A 146 14.48 -1.86 14.14
C ARG A 146 14.32 -2.48 12.77
N LEU A 147 15.33 -2.37 11.93
CA LEU A 147 15.37 -3.04 10.63
C LEU A 147 16.08 -4.40 10.76
N ARG A 148 15.65 -5.39 9.97
CA ARG A 148 16.39 -6.64 9.84
C ARG A 148 17.81 -6.41 9.33
N VAL A 149 17.97 -5.46 8.40
CA VAL A 149 19.24 -5.08 7.79
C VAL A 149 19.33 -3.55 7.76
N GLY A 150 20.45 -3.01 8.23
CA GLY A 150 20.71 -1.57 8.24
C GLY A 150 20.21 -0.84 9.49
N THR A 151 20.22 0.49 9.43
CA THR A 151 19.76 1.39 10.49
C THR A 151 18.89 2.50 9.87
N ALA A 152 18.06 3.14 10.67
CA ALA A 152 17.18 4.22 10.24
C ALA A 152 17.24 5.38 11.23
N CYS A 153 16.83 6.56 10.77
CA CYS A 153 16.57 7.73 11.61
C CYS A 153 15.05 7.90 11.80
N SER A 154 14.64 8.52 12.91
CA SER A 154 13.23 8.89 13.12
C SER A 154 12.70 9.75 11.96
N GLY A 155 11.51 9.41 11.46
CA GLY A 155 10.86 10.05 10.32
C GLY A 155 11.38 9.62 8.93
N GLN A 156 12.39 8.75 8.87
CA GLN A 156 12.92 8.26 7.59
C GLN A 156 11.93 7.29 6.93
N THR A 157 11.68 7.45 5.64
CA THR A 157 11.02 6.40 4.83
C THR A 157 12.01 5.25 4.63
N ILE A 158 11.67 4.07 5.15
CA ILE A 158 12.53 2.88 5.18
C ILE A 158 12.14 1.82 4.15
N PHE A 159 10.95 1.95 3.57
CA PHE A 159 10.47 1.15 2.44
C PHE A 159 9.40 1.94 1.69
N GLU A 160 9.46 1.92 0.36
CA GLU A 160 8.44 2.53 -0.49
C GLU A 160 8.35 1.80 -1.83
N ASP A 161 7.14 1.48 -2.26
CA ASP A 161 6.84 0.99 -3.60
C ASP A 161 5.59 1.68 -4.13
N ASN A 162 5.70 2.30 -5.30
CA ASN A 162 4.61 2.97 -6.01
C ASN A 162 4.09 2.12 -7.18
N PHE A 163 4.54 0.86 -7.31
CA PHE A 163 4.07 -0.12 -8.28
C PHE A 163 4.05 0.33 -9.75
N ASN A 164 4.95 1.25 -10.13
CA ASN A 164 5.20 1.62 -11.54
C ASN A 164 5.67 0.41 -12.38
N SER A 165 6.25 -0.60 -11.74
CA SER A 165 6.67 -1.88 -12.32
C SER A 165 6.70 -2.96 -11.23
N LEU A 166 6.55 -4.23 -11.60
CA LEU A 166 6.67 -5.33 -10.66
C LEU A 166 8.15 -5.56 -10.29
N ARG A 167 8.52 -5.22 -9.05
CA ARG A 167 9.88 -5.35 -8.51
C ARG A 167 10.07 -6.66 -7.75
N GLU A 168 10.47 -7.73 -8.46
CA GLU A 168 10.74 -9.05 -7.86
C GLU A 168 12.01 -9.12 -6.98
N ASP A 169 12.81 -8.05 -6.97
CA ASP A 169 13.89 -7.83 -6.01
C ASP A 169 13.37 -7.41 -4.62
N LEU A 170 12.24 -6.70 -4.57
CA LEU A 170 11.57 -6.30 -3.33
C LEU A 170 10.49 -7.29 -2.90
N TRP A 171 9.75 -7.83 -3.86
CA TRP A 171 8.59 -8.68 -3.62
C TRP A 171 8.82 -10.09 -4.09
N GLN A 172 8.46 -11.05 -3.25
CA GLN A 172 8.32 -12.44 -3.63
C GLN A 172 6.86 -12.72 -3.94
N ILE A 173 6.55 -13.08 -5.19
CA ILE A 173 5.25 -13.65 -5.52
C ILE A 173 5.21 -15.08 -4.99
N GLU A 174 4.23 -15.35 -4.14
CA GLU A 174 4.07 -16.63 -3.49
C GLU A 174 3.50 -17.69 -4.43
N GLN A 175 3.98 -18.93 -4.27
CA GLN A 175 3.45 -20.09 -4.98
C GLN A 175 3.36 -21.28 -4.02
N TYR A 176 2.13 -21.56 -3.57
CA TYR A 176 1.79 -22.69 -2.70
C TYR A 176 0.27 -22.80 -2.50
N ILE A 177 -0.17 -23.91 -1.92
CA ILE A 177 -1.53 -24.18 -1.46
C ILE A 177 -1.56 -23.93 0.05
N PRO A 178 -2.25 -22.87 0.52
CA PRO A 178 -2.37 -22.58 1.94
C PRO A 178 -3.17 -23.63 2.70
N ASP A 179 -2.74 -23.92 3.92
CA ASP A 179 -3.38 -24.86 4.85
C ASP A 179 -3.81 -24.14 6.14
N GLN A 180 -3.02 -24.18 7.20
CA GLN A 180 -3.33 -23.58 8.50
C GLN A 180 -2.90 -22.11 8.58
N PRO A 181 -3.57 -21.31 9.43
CA PRO A 181 -4.75 -21.64 10.23
C PRO A 181 -6.09 -21.30 9.55
N GLU A 182 -6.07 -20.72 8.34
CA GLU A 182 -7.26 -20.11 7.71
C GLU A 182 -7.93 -20.97 6.63
N TYR A 183 -7.19 -21.92 6.04
CA TYR A 183 -7.65 -22.84 4.99
C TYR A 183 -8.44 -22.15 3.85
N PRO A 184 -7.98 -21.04 3.27
CA PRO A 184 -8.67 -20.43 2.14
C PRO A 184 -8.75 -21.39 0.95
N PHE A 185 -9.79 -21.27 0.15
CA PHE A 185 -10.07 -22.18 -0.98
C PHE A 185 -9.32 -21.75 -2.24
N VAL A 186 -8.06 -21.33 -2.08
CA VAL A 186 -7.21 -20.81 -3.14
C VAL A 186 -5.94 -21.64 -3.28
N SER A 187 -5.32 -21.58 -4.45
CA SER A 187 -3.88 -21.80 -4.59
C SER A 187 -3.24 -20.47 -4.97
N TYR A 188 -2.14 -20.11 -4.30
CA TYR A 188 -1.34 -18.96 -4.73
C TYR A 188 -0.40 -19.43 -5.83
N GLN A 189 -0.40 -18.74 -6.97
CA GLN A 189 0.41 -19.09 -8.13
C GLN A 189 1.00 -17.83 -8.77
N ARG A 190 2.23 -17.96 -9.28
CA ARG A 190 2.94 -16.89 -10.01
C ARG A 190 2.83 -17.09 -11.53
N PRO A 191 3.04 -16.03 -12.33
CA PRO A 191 3.26 -16.19 -13.77
C PRO A 191 4.48 -17.10 -14.06
N PRO A 192 4.44 -17.92 -15.14
CA PRO A 192 3.37 -18.01 -16.13
C PRO A 192 2.21 -18.96 -15.73
N ASN A 193 2.27 -19.63 -14.58
CA ASN A 193 1.26 -20.63 -14.19
C ASN A 193 -0.15 -20.02 -14.07
N ALA A 194 -0.24 -18.81 -13.52
CA ALA A 194 -1.44 -18.00 -13.56
C ALA A 194 -1.09 -16.50 -13.51
N GLU A 195 -1.78 -15.71 -14.31
CA GLU A 195 -1.63 -14.25 -14.32
C GLU A 195 -2.54 -13.62 -13.25
N THR A 196 -2.19 -13.81 -11.97
CA THR A 196 -2.96 -13.30 -10.81
C THR A 196 -2.37 -12.04 -10.19
N VAL A 197 -1.13 -11.71 -10.53
CA VAL A 197 -0.40 -10.53 -10.08
C VAL A 197 0.11 -9.79 -11.31
N THR A 198 -0.39 -8.57 -11.51
CA THR A 198 -0.01 -7.71 -12.64
C THR A 198 0.19 -6.26 -12.17
N ILE A 199 0.87 -5.47 -13.00
CA ILE A 199 0.84 -4.01 -12.90
C ILE A 199 -0.08 -3.50 -13.99
N ASP A 200 -1.11 -2.76 -13.61
CA ASP A 200 -2.06 -2.15 -14.54
C ASP A 200 -2.30 -0.69 -14.15
N ASN A 201 -2.14 0.23 -15.11
CA ASN A 201 -2.31 1.67 -14.92
C ASN A 201 -1.54 2.28 -13.73
N GLY A 202 -0.34 1.75 -13.43
CA GLY A 202 0.49 2.20 -12.30
C GLY A 202 0.09 1.63 -10.94
N TYR A 203 -0.83 0.67 -10.92
CA TYR A 203 -1.26 -0.02 -9.70
C TYR A 203 -0.81 -1.47 -9.72
N LEU A 204 -0.40 -2.01 -8.56
CA LEU A 204 -0.38 -3.45 -8.35
C LEU A 204 -1.82 -3.95 -8.35
N ARG A 205 -2.11 -4.94 -9.19
CA ARG A 205 -3.41 -5.62 -9.27
C ARG A 205 -3.23 -7.08 -8.90
N ILE A 206 -3.87 -7.50 -7.82
CA ILE A 206 -3.93 -8.90 -7.38
C ILE A 206 -5.35 -9.40 -7.61
N GLU A 207 -5.55 -10.28 -8.58
CA GLU A 207 -6.87 -10.71 -9.04
C GLU A 207 -7.03 -12.23 -8.97
N PRO A 208 -8.02 -12.74 -8.19
CA PRO A 208 -8.34 -14.15 -8.16
C PRO A 208 -9.06 -14.57 -9.46
N LYS A 209 -8.75 -15.77 -9.95
CA LYS A 209 -9.33 -16.39 -11.16
C LYS A 209 -9.79 -17.81 -10.84
N LEU A 210 -10.58 -18.42 -11.72
CA LEU A 210 -11.00 -19.80 -11.53
C LEU A 210 -9.87 -20.76 -11.91
N GLN A 211 -9.61 -21.75 -11.05
CA GLN A 211 -8.61 -22.78 -11.35
C GLN A 211 -8.98 -23.57 -12.60
N GLN A 212 -10.27 -23.83 -12.84
CA GLN A 212 -10.75 -24.55 -14.04
C GLN A 212 -10.47 -23.84 -15.37
N GLU A 213 -10.14 -22.54 -15.32
CA GLU A 213 -9.88 -21.71 -16.50
C GLU A 213 -8.37 -21.55 -16.77
N GLN A 214 -7.51 -22.16 -15.94
CA GLN A 214 -6.06 -22.11 -16.11
C GLN A 214 -5.58 -23.23 -17.05
N ASP A 215 -4.40 -23.04 -17.64
CA ASP A 215 -3.81 -23.98 -18.58
C ASP A 215 -3.69 -25.39 -17.98
N GLY A 216 -4.26 -26.38 -18.67
CA GLY A 216 -4.25 -27.78 -18.25
C GLY A 216 -5.32 -28.15 -17.22
N PHE A 217 -6.22 -27.23 -16.87
CA PHE A 217 -7.33 -27.49 -15.96
C PHE A 217 -8.69 -27.44 -16.66
N SER A 218 -9.65 -28.10 -16.03
CA SER A 218 -11.07 -28.16 -16.38
C SER A 218 -11.90 -28.36 -15.11
N GLU A 219 -13.22 -28.28 -15.22
CA GLU A 219 -14.09 -28.61 -14.08
C GLU A 219 -13.83 -30.04 -13.57
N GLU A 220 -13.68 -31.02 -14.47
CA GLU A 220 -13.41 -32.42 -14.11
C GLU A 220 -12.07 -32.56 -13.36
N SER A 221 -11.04 -31.83 -13.80
CA SER A 221 -9.72 -31.88 -13.18
C SER A 221 -9.71 -31.47 -11.70
N LEU A 222 -10.66 -30.64 -11.26
CA LEU A 222 -10.76 -30.26 -9.85
C LEU A 222 -11.18 -31.43 -8.97
N TYR A 223 -11.91 -32.40 -9.51
CA TYR A 223 -12.42 -33.57 -8.78
C TYR A 223 -11.51 -34.79 -8.84
N THR A 224 -10.73 -34.93 -9.92
CA THR A 224 -9.94 -36.15 -10.19
C THR A 224 -8.47 -35.89 -10.47
N GLY A 225 -8.10 -34.64 -10.70
CA GLY A 225 -6.76 -34.24 -11.13
C GLY A 225 -5.77 -34.05 -9.98
N SER A 226 -4.60 -33.56 -10.35
CA SER A 226 -3.55 -33.14 -9.42
C SER A 226 -3.03 -31.76 -9.81
N LEU A 227 -2.75 -30.94 -8.81
CA LEU A 227 -2.12 -29.63 -8.93
C LEU A 227 -0.67 -29.76 -8.48
N ASN A 228 0.29 -29.41 -9.34
CA ASN A 228 1.72 -29.43 -9.05
C ASN A 228 2.29 -28.02 -9.17
N LEU A 229 2.81 -27.50 -8.06
CA LEU A 229 3.42 -26.19 -7.91
C LEU A 229 4.89 -26.26 -7.49
N PHE A 230 5.59 -27.38 -7.73
CA PHE A 230 6.99 -27.55 -7.31
C PHE A 230 7.93 -26.56 -7.99
N SER A 231 7.70 -26.25 -9.28
CA SER A 231 8.53 -25.30 -10.03
C SER A 231 8.26 -23.87 -9.58
N GLY A 232 9.07 -23.36 -8.65
CA GLY A 232 8.91 -22.03 -8.05
C GLY A 232 8.16 -22.02 -6.72
N CYS A 233 7.97 -23.18 -6.08
CA CYS A 233 7.37 -23.32 -4.76
C CYS A 233 8.02 -22.40 -3.72
N THR A 234 7.23 -21.61 -2.99
CA THR A 234 7.73 -20.67 -1.96
C THR A 234 7.57 -21.17 -0.53
N ARG A 235 7.05 -22.40 -0.36
CA ARG A 235 6.83 -23.06 0.93
C ARG A 235 7.46 -24.45 0.92
N THR A 236 7.07 -25.29 1.88
CA THR A 236 7.52 -26.68 1.91
C THR A 236 6.89 -27.47 0.77
N ALA A 237 7.53 -28.58 0.39
CA ALA A 237 7.12 -29.43 -0.72
C ALA A 237 5.66 -29.89 -0.59
N GLU A 238 5.20 -30.16 0.64
CA GLU A 238 3.86 -30.63 0.96
C GLU A 238 2.79 -29.58 0.61
N SER A 239 3.12 -28.29 0.72
CA SER A 239 2.22 -27.19 0.35
C SER A 239 2.19 -26.93 -1.16
N CYS A 240 3.00 -27.62 -1.96
CA CYS A 240 3.15 -27.36 -3.40
C CYS A 240 2.64 -28.49 -4.28
N SER A 241 1.87 -29.41 -3.72
CA SER A 241 1.16 -30.42 -4.49
C SER A 241 -0.18 -30.75 -3.83
N ALA A 242 -1.21 -30.97 -4.63
CA ALA A 242 -2.47 -31.54 -4.19
C ALA A 242 -2.99 -32.55 -5.21
N THR A 243 -3.63 -33.60 -4.71
CA THR A 243 -4.35 -34.58 -5.54
C THR A 243 -5.78 -34.63 -5.04
N ALA A 244 -6.74 -34.45 -5.93
CA ALA A 244 -8.14 -34.50 -5.56
C ALA A 244 -8.54 -35.93 -5.16
N MET A 245 -9.33 -36.06 -4.10
CA MET A 245 -9.82 -37.35 -3.62
C MET A 245 -11.19 -37.18 -2.93
N GLY A 246 -12.23 -37.74 -3.56
CA GLY A 246 -13.58 -37.70 -3.04
C GLY A 246 -14.10 -36.26 -2.92
N ALA A 247 -14.35 -35.80 -1.68
CA ALA A 247 -14.80 -34.43 -1.42
C ALA A 247 -13.66 -33.43 -1.19
N SER A 248 -12.41 -33.89 -1.14
CA SER A 248 -11.22 -33.02 -1.13
C SER A 248 -10.86 -32.70 -2.58
N ILE A 249 -11.47 -31.67 -3.14
CA ILE A 249 -11.18 -31.17 -4.49
C ILE A 249 -9.87 -30.36 -4.51
N LEU A 250 -9.32 -30.13 -5.70
CA LEU A 250 -8.29 -29.10 -5.87
C LEU A 250 -8.83 -27.72 -5.50
N PRO A 251 -7.98 -26.77 -5.06
CA PRO A 251 -8.42 -25.41 -4.79
C PRO A 251 -9.16 -24.84 -6.01
N PRO A 252 -10.43 -24.44 -5.88
CA PRO A 252 -11.25 -24.00 -7.02
C PRO A 252 -10.83 -22.63 -7.56
N VAL A 253 -10.10 -21.85 -6.76
CA VAL A 253 -9.64 -20.50 -7.10
C VAL A 253 -8.11 -20.49 -7.17
N VAL A 254 -7.57 -19.82 -8.18
CA VAL A 254 -6.16 -19.41 -8.22
C VAL A 254 -6.06 -17.93 -7.89
N SER A 255 -5.11 -17.54 -7.06
CA SER A 255 -4.96 -16.14 -6.63
C SER A 255 -3.49 -15.71 -6.53
N GLY A 256 -3.28 -14.43 -6.26
CA GLY A 256 -1.97 -13.84 -6.05
C GLY A 256 -1.74 -13.47 -4.58
N ARG A 257 -0.50 -13.60 -4.14
CA ARG A 257 0.00 -13.11 -2.85
C ARG A 257 1.45 -12.73 -3.00
N LEU A 258 1.86 -11.61 -2.42
CA LEU A 258 3.23 -11.11 -2.40
C LEU A 258 3.70 -10.93 -0.96
N THR A 259 4.96 -11.23 -0.71
CA THR A 259 5.64 -10.94 0.56
C THR A 259 6.90 -10.12 0.33
N SER A 260 7.22 -9.19 1.25
CA SER A 260 8.46 -8.41 1.13
C SER A 260 9.68 -9.29 1.41
N LYS A 261 10.55 -9.44 0.41
CA LYS A 261 11.62 -10.46 0.37
C LYS A 261 12.79 -10.14 1.29
N SER A 262 13.35 -8.94 1.17
CA SER A 262 14.53 -8.48 1.91
C SER A 262 14.19 -7.49 3.04
N PHE A 263 12.97 -6.97 3.04
CA PHE A 263 12.51 -5.97 4.00
C PHE A 263 11.69 -6.61 5.11
N ALA A 264 12.14 -6.42 6.35
CA ALA A 264 11.39 -6.70 7.55
C ALA A 264 11.82 -5.71 8.64
N PHE A 265 10.88 -5.31 9.48
CA PHE A 265 11.09 -4.25 10.46
C PHE A 265 10.27 -4.49 11.73
N THR A 266 10.62 -3.78 12.79
CA THR A 266 9.86 -3.72 14.04
C THR A 266 9.61 -2.27 14.40
N TYR A 267 8.35 -1.93 14.63
CA TYR A 267 7.85 -0.59 14.91
C TYR A 267 8.02 0.40 13.75
N GLY A 268 6.99 1.19 13.48
CA GLY A 268 6.94 2.08 12.32
C GLY A 268 5.52 2.51 12.02
N ILE A 269 5.38 3.39 11.04
CA ILE A 269 4.10 3.72 10.41
C ILE A 269 4.08 3.03 9.06
N VAL A 270 3.08 2.17 8.83
CA VAL A 270 2.81 1.60 7.51
C VAL A 270 1.62 2.33 6.91
N GLU A 271 1.73 2.71 5.65
CA GLU A 271 0.64 3.25 4.84
C GLU A 271 0.49 2.40 3.59
N VAL A 272 -0.75 2.00 3.29
CA VAL A 272 -1.11 1.28 2.08
C VAL A 272 -2.28 2.00 1.44
N ARG A 273 -2.06 2.62 0.28
CA ARG A 273 -3.15 3.20 -0.50
C ARG A 273 -3.71 2.14 -1.43
N ALA A 274 -4.92 1.67 -1.14
CA ALA A 274 -5.51 0.55 -1.85
C ALA A 274 -7.02 0.69 -2.06
N LYS A 275 -7.52 0.00 -3.07
CA LYS A 275 -8.94 -0.24 -3.31
C LYS A 275 -9.21 -1.74 -3.12
N LEU A 276 -10.10 -2.06 -2.18
CA LEU A 276 -10.35 -3.43 -1.73
C LEU A 276 -11.20 -4.23 -2.72
N PRO A 277 -11.05 -5.57 -2.77
CA PRO A 277 -11.80 -6.41 -3.71
C PRO A 277 -13.30 -6.44 -3.40
N GLN A 278 -14.12 -6.55 -4.45
CA GLN A 278 -15.56 -6.76 -4.37
C GLN A 278 -15.99 -7.98 -5.19
N GLY A 279 -16.71 -8.87 -4.53
CA GLY A 279 -17.14 -10.17 -5.01
C GLY A 279 -17.38 -11.08 -3.81
N ASP A 280 -18.48 -11.82 -3.86
CA ASP A 280 -18.87 -12.68 -2.75
C ASP A 280 -17.75 -13.67 -2.42
N TRP A 281 -17.55 -13.82 -1.11
CA TRP A 281 -16.58 -14.74 -0.52
C TRP A 281 -15.10 -14.37 -0.74
N LEU A 282 -14.80 -13.16 -1.23
CA LEU A 282 -13.43 -12.63 -1.32
C LEU A 282 -13.02 -11.86 -0.06
N TYR A 283 -11.74 -11.83 0.25
CA TYR A 283 -11.17 -10.92 1.24
C TYR A 283 -9.71 -10.56 0.92
N PRO A 284 -9.29 -9.32 1.21
CA PRO A 284 -7.91 -8.91 1.02
C PRO A 284 -7.02 -9.37 2.17
N GLU A 285 -5.74 -9.49 1.87
CA GLU A 285 -4.67 -9.71 2.83
C GLU A 285 -3.73 -8.52 2.77
N ILE A 286 -3.93 -7.53 3.65
CA ILE A 286 -2.99 -6.40 3.84
C ILE A 286 -2.41 -6.56 5.24
N LEU A 287 -1.30 -7.29 5.32
CA LEU A 287 -0.81 -7.85 6.58
C LEU A 287 0.64 -7.43 6.86
N LEU A 288 0.97 -7.42 8.15
CA LEU A 288 2.33 -7.65 8.63
C LEU A 288 2.38 -9.04 9.28
N GLU A 289 3.36 -9.85 8.89
CA GLU A 289 3.53 -11.21 9.40
C GLU A 289 4.91 -11.38 10.04
N SER A 290 4.99 -12.04 11.19
CA SER A 290 6.29 -12.34 11.83
C SER A 290 7.17 -13.17 10.89
N LEU A 291 8.42 -12.71 10.71
CA LEU A 291 9.41 -13.34 9.84
C LEU A 291 9.97 -14.63 10.46
N LEU A 292 10.30 -14.61 11.76
CA LEU A 292 11.00 -15.70 12.43
C LEU A 292 10.08 -16.63 13.24
N LYS A 293 8.80 -16.27 13.40
CA LYS A 293 7.82 -17.02 14.20
C LYS A 293 8.33 -17.40 15.60
N LYS A 294 9.05 -16.48 16.26
CA LYS A 294 9.71 -16.66 17.58
C LYS A 294 8.82 -17.25 18.67
N TYR A 295 7.52 -16.95 18.66
CA TYR A 295 6.57 -17.37 19.70
C TYR A 295 5.76 -18.61 19.30
N GLY A 296 6.08 -19.22 18.15
CA GLY A 296 5.44 -20.41 17.61
C GLY A 296 4.72 -20.18 16.28
N THR A 297 4.48 -21.27 15.56
CA THR A 297 3.82 -21.29 14.25
C THR A 297 2.29 -21.48 14.32
N PRO A 298 1.74 -22.41 15.13
CA PRO A 298 0.31 -22.71 15.07
C PRO A 298 -0.59 -21.53 15.46
N LYS A 299 -1.75 -21.43 14.82
CA LYS A 299 -2.88 -20.56 15.22
C LYS A 299 -2.51 -19.09 15.51
N PHE A 300 -1.58 -18.51 14.76
CA PHE A 300 -1.09 -17.13 14.94
C PHE A 300 -0.30 -16.86 16.23
N ALA A 301 0.34 -17.89 16.81
CA ALA A 301 1.13 -17.76 18.04
C ALA A 301 2.18 -16.62 18.00
N SER A 302 2.79 -16.36 16.85
CA SER A 302 3.74 -15.26 16.64
C SER A 302 3.14 -13.96 16.12
N GLY A 303 1.82 -13.86 16.07
CA GLY A 303 1.12 -12.63 15.69
C GLY A 303 1.03 -12.41 14.18
N VAL A 304 -0.08 -11.81 13.79
CA VAL A 304 -0.30 -11.14 12.49
C VAL A 304 -0.93 -9.79 12.78
N ILE A 305 -0.50 -8.74 12.09
CA ILE A 305 -1.18 -7.44 12.14
C ILE A 305 -1.96 -7.30 10.83
N LYS A 306 -3.29 -7.39 10.89
CA LYS A 306 -4.14 -7.11 9.71
C LYS A 306 -4.36 -5.60 9.66
N ILE A 307 -3.71 -4.90 8.74
CA ILE A 307 -3.75 -3.43 8.65
C ILE A 307 -5.17 -2.98 8.34
N ALA A 308 -5.79 -3.62 7.34
CA ALA A 308 -7.15 -3.36 6.92
C ALA A 308 -7.70 -4.52 6.09
N GLY A 309 -9.02 -4.67 6.09
CA GLY A 309 -9.77 -5.53 5.20
C GLY A 309 -11.26 -5.22 5.24
N ALA A 310 -11.96 -5.60 4.18
CA ALA A 310 -13.41 -5.63 4.11
C ALA A 310 -13.78 -6.88 3.32
N LEU A 311 -14.82 -7.60 3.73
CA LEU A 311 -15.28 -8.75 2.98
C LEU A 311 -15.82 -8.28 1.63
N GLY A 312 -15.59 -9.04 0.56
CA GLY A 312 -15.93 -8.63 -0.80
C GLY A 312 -17.43 -8.60 -1.09
N ASN A 313 -18.24 -9.27 -0.26
CA ASN A 313 -19.70 -9.24 -0.35
C ASN A 313 -20.23 -7.83 -0.17
N ARG A 314 -21.06 -7.32 -1.09
CA ARG A 314 -21.64 -5.95 -0.97
C ARG A 314 -22.62 -5.80 0.20
N ASP A 315 -23.28 -6.90 0.57
CA ASP A 315 -24.17 -7.01 1.73
C ASP A 315 -24.06 -8.42 2.28
N LEU A 316 -23.68 -8.56 3.55
CA LEU A 316 -23.51 -9.84 4.21
C LEU A 316 -23.92 -9.73 5.67
N ARG A 317 -24.92 -10.48 6.09
CA ARG A 317 -25.55 -10.29 7.40
C ARG A 317 -25.59 -11.56 8.23
N LEU A 318 -25.47 -11.39 9.54
CA LEU A 318 -25.84 -12.40 10.52
C LEU A 318 -26.91 -11.81 11.43
N GLY A 319 -28.17 -12.14 11.18
CA GLY A 319 -29.29 -11.46 11.83
C GLY A 319 -29.25 -9.95 11.50
N PRO A 320 -29.26 -9.05 12.51
CA PRO A 320 -29.24 -7.61 12.28
C PRO A 320 -27.84 -7.06 11.94
N ASP A 321 -26.78 -7.83 12.20
CA ASP A 321 -25.40 -7.36 12.09
C ASP A 321 -24.88 -7.45 10.64
N GLU A 322 -24.32 -6.35 10.15
CA GLU A 322 -23.62 -6.27 8.86
C GLU A 322 -22.15 -6.73 8.99
N TYR A 323 -21.66 -7.41 7.96
CA TYR A 323 -20.29 -7.94 7.83
C TYR A 323 -19.71 -7.74 6.43
N GLY A 324 -20.49 -7.28 5.46
CA GLY A 324 -20.05 -7.08 4.09
C GLY A 324 -19.08 -5.91 3.94
N ASN A 325 -18.93 -5.42 2.72
CA ASN A 325 -17.93 -4.44 2.32
C ASN A 325 -18.14 -3.03 2.93
N LYS A 326 -19.21 -2.84 3.71
CA LYS A 326 -19.43 -1.65 4.57
C LYS A 326 -18.62 -1.69 5.87
N ILE A 327 -18.10 -2.86 6.25
CA ILE A 327 -17.34 -3.06 7.48
C ILE A 327 -15.86 -3.14 7.16
N LEU A 328 -15.12 -2.13 7.60
CA LEU A 328 -13.67 -2.18 7.69
C LEU A 328 -13.32 -2.94 8.95
N TYR A 329 -12.43 -3.92 8.85
CA TYR A 329 -11.94 -4.69 9.97
C TYR A 329 -10.41 -4.87 9.90
N GLY A 330 -9.81 -5.13 11.05
CA GLY A 330 -8.36 -5.25 11.17
C GLY A 330 -7.93 -5.19 12.63
N GLY A 331 -6.63 -5.25 12.86
CA GLY A 331 -6.03 -5.30 14.18
C GLY A 331 -5.05 -6.46 14.35
N PRO A 332 -4.43 -6.57 15.54
CA PRO A 332 -3.52 -7.66 15.86
C PRO A 332 -4.28 -8.98 16.10
N ILE A 333 -3.76 -10.08 15.57
CA ILE A 333 -4.31 -11.43 15.73
C ILE A 333 -3.22 -12.31 16.35
N MET A 334 -3.53 -12.94 17.50
CA MET A 334 -2.59 -13.77 18.27
C MET A 334 -3.11 -15.20 18.53
N ASN A 335 -4.36 -15.46 18.17
CA ASN A 335 -5.02 -16.75 18.35
C ASN A 335 -6.18 -16.86 17.37
N LEU A 336 -6.38 -18.04 16.79
CA LEU A 336 -7.47 -18.26 15.84
C LEU A 336 -8.87 -18.15 16.50
N ALA A 337 -9.10 -18.84 17.62
CA ALA A 337 -10.42 -18.91 18.27
C ALA A 337 -10.82 -17.59 18.95
N CYS A 338 -9.83 -16.81 19.41
CA CYS A 338 -9.99 -15.52 20.06
C CYS A 338 -9.48 -14.38 19.18
N ARG A 339 -9.55 -14.52 17.85
CA ARG A 339 -9.04 -13.51 16.90
C ARG A 339 -9.68 -12.15 17.09
N GLU A 340 -10.94 -12.12 17.53
CA GLU A 340 -11.72 -10.88 17.71
C GLU A 340 -11.29 -10.03 18.93
N VAL A 341 -10.46 -10.54 19.84
CA VAL A 341 -10.13 -9.87 21.12
C VAL A 341 -9.40 -8.53 20.93
N LEU A 342 -8.56 -8.42 19.90
CA LEU A 342 -7.76 -7.22 19.61
C LEU A 342 -8.10 -6.57 18.27
N THR A 343 -9.02 -7.16 17.50
CA THR A 343 -9.48 -6.56 16.23
C THR A 343 -10.63 -5.61 16.47
N GLY A 344 -10.75 -4.59 15.62
CA GLY A 344 -11.86 -3.65 15.61
C GLY A 344 -12.69 -3.75 14.34
N ARG A 345 -13.79 -3.00 14.31
CA ARG A 345 -14.60 -2.76 13.11
C ARG A 345 -15.00 -1.29 13.01
N LYS A 346 -15.03 -0.75 11.79
CA LYS A 346 -15.63 0.56 11.45
C LYS A 346 -16.68 0.35 10.37
N GLU A 347 -17.90 0.80 10.64
CA GLU A 347 -19.04 0.65 9.74
C GLU A 347 -19.33 1.97 9.01
N LEU A 348 -19.57 1.87 7.71
CA LEU A 348 -20.08 2.97 6.90
C LEU A 348 -21.61 2.93 6.89
N PHE A 349 -22.23 4.01 7.37
CA PHE A 349 -23.69 4.13 7.40
C PHE A 349 -24.29 4.63 6.08
N ASN A 350 -23.55 5.43 5.31
CA ASN A 350 -23.97 6.03 4.06
C ASN A 350 -22.79 6.14 3.07
N GLY A 351 -23.08 6.17 1.77
CA GLY A 351 -22.09 6.44 0.73
C GLY A 351 -21.47 5.18 0.09
N PRO A 352 -20.34 5.35 -0.63
CA PRO A 352 -19.58 4.26 -1.24
C PRO A 352 -19.07 3.28 -0.17
N GLN A 353 -18.93 2.01 -0.52
CA GLN A 353 -18.36 0.96 0.32
C GLN A 353 -16.83 0.98 0.26
N TRP A 354 -16.13 0.28 1.16
CA TRP A 354 -14.66 0.33 1.28
C TRP A 354 -13.91 -0.14 0.02
N GLY A 355 -14.54 -0.95 -0.81
CA GLY A 355 -14.02 -1.42 -2.10
C GLY A 355 -14.44 -0.58 -3.30
N ASP A 356 -15.23 0.49 -3.14
CA ASP A 356 -15.67 1.33 -4.27
C ASP A 356 -14.57 2.33 -4.70
N GLN A 357 -13.73 2.78 -3.76
CA GLN A 357 -12.69 3.80 -3.96
C GLN A 357 -11.34 3.43 -3.32
N PHE A 358 -10.30 4.18 -3.67
CA PHE A 358 -9.01 4.08 -2.99
C PHE A 358 -9.05 4.81 -1.65
N HIS A 359 -8.52 4.14 -0.63
CA HIS A 359 -8.34 4.69 0.71
C HIS A 359 -6.90 4.48 1.17
N VAL A 360 -6.43 5.33 2.09
CA VAL A 360 -5.13 5.16 2.74
C VAL A 360 -5.34 4.44 4.07
N TYR A 361 -4.98 3.16 4.10
CA TYR A 361 -5.01 2.34 5.31
C TYR A 361 -3.67 2.42 6.02
N SER A 362 -3.67 2.77 7.30
CA SER A 362 -2.44 2.94 8.06
C SER A 362 -2.46 2.23 9.41
N VAL A 363 -1.28 1.76 9.83
CA VAL A 363 -1.01 1.37 11.21
C VAL A 363 0.24 2.07 11.73
N GLN A 364 0.10 2.80 12.83
CA GLN A 364 1.22 3.25 13.66
C GLN A 364 1.48 2.18 14.72
N TRP A 365 2.55 1.41 14.54
CA TRP A 365 2.94 0.33 15.44
C TRP A 365 4.14 0.76 16.29
N THR A 366 3.92 0.92 17.59
CA THR A 366 4.93 1.38 18.56
C THR A 366 5.22 0.29 19.61
N PRO A 367 6.26 0.47 20.44
CA PRO A 367 6.52 -0.41 21.60
C PRO A 367 5.39 -0.42 22.65
N ASP A 368 4.48 0.56 22.62
CA ASP A 368 3.49 0.78 23.67
C ASP A 368 2.04 0.63 23.17
N HIS A 369 1.79 0.81 21.88
CA HIS A 369 0.45 0.74 21.31
C HIS A 369 0.46 0.49 19.79
N MET A 370 -0.71 0.15 19.24
CA MET A 370 -0.98 0.21 17.81
C MET A 370 -2.21 1.08 17.55
N ILE A 371 -2.10 2.00 16.60
CA ILE A 371 -3.21 2.84 16.14
C ILE A 371 -3.45 2.54 14.67
N PHE A 372 -4.68 2.18 14.32
CA PHE A 372 -5.11 1.93 12.95
C PHE A 372 -5.96 3.10 12.49
N SER A 373 -5.64 3.59 11.29
CA SER A 373 -6.32 4.72 10.68
C SER A 373 -6.73 4.41 9.24
N VAL A 374 -7.77 5.09 8.78
CA VAL A 374 -8.17 5.12 7.37
C VAL A 374 -8.39 6.57 6.97
N ASP A 375 -7.74 7.01 5.89
CA ASP A 375 -7.77 8.40 5.40
C ASP A 375 -7.44 9.45 6.49
N GLY A 376 -6.51 9.09 7.38
CA GLY A 376 -6.09 9.93 8.51
C GLY A 376 -7.00 9.89 9.75
N GLU A 377 -8.11 9.17 9.71
CA GLU A 377 -9.01 9.01 10.86
C GLU A 377 -8.71 7.71 11.63
N GLU A 378 -8.37 7.83 12.91
CA GLU A 378 -8.22 6.69 13.83
C GLU A 378 -9.55 5.94 14.00
N TRP A 379 -9.53 4.62 13.85
CA TRP A 379 -10.71 3.77 14.03
C TRP A 379 -10.48 2.58 14.98
N LEU A 380 -9.23 2.27 15.32
CA LEU A 380 -8.90 1.27 16.32
C LEU A 380 -7.58 1.64 17.02
N ARG A 381 -7.58 1.51 18.36
CA ARG A 381 -6.41 1.63 19.20
C ARG A 381 -6.26 0.39 20.07
N VAL A 382 -5.06 -0.18 20.07
CA VAL A 382 -4.72 -1.37 20.84
C VAL A 382 -3.56 -1.07 21.77
N GLU A 383 -3.82 -1.21 23.07
CA GLU A 383 -2.85 -1.00 24.13
C GLU A 383 -2.73 -2.26 25.01
N PRO A 384 -1.53 -2.56 25.52
CA PRO A 384 -1.31 -3.66 26.45
C PRO A 384 -1.89 -3.33 27.82
N THR A 385 -2.23 -4.37 28.57
CA THR A 385 -2.50 -4.24 30.01
C THR A 385 -1.19 -4.13 30.80
N ALA A 386 -1.25 -4.00 32.14
CA ALA A 386 -0.09 -4.13 33.01
C ALA A 386 0.68 -5.45 32.76
N SER A 387 -0.03 -6.52 32.41
CA SER A 387 0.52 -7.85 32.10
C SER A 387 0.85 -8.06 30.61
N GLY A 388 0.88 -6.99 29.80
CA GLY A 388 1.06 -7.04 28.35
C GLY A 388 -0.23 -7.31 27.57
N LEU A 389 -0.12 -7.53 26.26
CA LEU A 389 -1.24 -7.88 25.38
C LEU A 389 -1.90 -9.21 25.78
N LYS A 390 -1.11 -10.19 26.25
CA LYS A 390 -1.65 -11.47 26.75
C LYS A 390 -2.68 -11.30 27.88
N GLY A 391 -2.64 -10.18 28.60
CA GLY A 391 -3.61 -9.86 29.66
C GLY A 391 -4.99 -9.47 29.13
N ARG A 392 -5.12 -9.14 27.83
CA ARG A 392 -6.41 -8.88 27.16
C ARG A 392 -7.18 -10.17 26.86
N PHE A 393 -6.53 -11.32 26.92
CA PHE A 393 -7.12 -12.62 26.60
C PHE A 393 -7.53 -13.36 27.88
N ASN A 394 -8.71 -13.97 27.85
CA ASN A 394 -9.16 -14.85 28.92
C ASN A 394 -8.41 -16.20 28.92
N ARG A 395 -8.69 -17.05 29.92
CA ARG A 395 -8.05 -18.37 30.09
C ARG A 395 -8.41 -19.42 29.02
N PHE A 396 -9.48 -19.21 28.25
CA PHE A 396 -9.94 -20.13 27.20
C PHE A 396 -9.26 -19.87 25.86
N CYS A 397 -8.59 -18.73 25.71
CA CYS A 397 -7.78 -18.42 24.55
C CYS A 397 -6.43 -19.13 24.63
N ASP A 398 -6.19 -20.04 23.69
CA ASP A 398 -4.96 -20.82 23.52
C ASP A 398 -3.83 -19.96 22.93
N ILE A 399 -3.32 -19.03 23.73
CA ILE A 399 -2.15 -18.20 23.39
C ILE A 399 -0.90 -18.74 24.10
N PRO A 400 0.31 -18.58 23.51
CA PRO A 400 1.56 -19.10 24.08
C PRO A 400 2.05 -18.27 25.29
N ARG A 401 1.28 -18.25 26.39
CA ARG A 401 1.48 -17.35 27.55
C ARG A 401 2.89 -17.39 28.14
N THR A 402 3.50 -18.58 28.18
CA THR A 402 4.88 -18.76 28.65
C THR A 402 5.86 -18.06 27.73
N PHE A 403 5.83 -18.32 26.42
CA PHE A 403 6.71 -17.64 25.46
C PHE A 403 6.48 -16.12 25.43
N LEU A 404 5.23 -15.68 25.49
CA LEU A 404 4.87 -14.26 25.55
C LEU A 404 5.39 -13.56 26.83
N SER A 405 5.70 -14.29 27.90
CA SER A 405 6.30 -13.70 29.11
C SER A 405 7.78 -13.36 28.96
N PHE A 406 8.47 -13.91 27.95
CA PHE A 406 9.86 -13.58 27.64
C PHE A 406 10.01 -12.40 26.67
N GLY A 407 8.89 -11.88 26.15
CA GLY A 407 8.87 -10.70 25.30
C GLY A 407 8.53 -9.41 26.06
N THR A 408 8.38 -8.34 25.30
CA THR A 408 7.88 -7.05 25.78
C THR A 408 6.38 -7.10 26.10
N LYS A 409 5.82 -5.99 26.61
CA LYS A 409 4.38 -5.86 26.81
C LYS A 409 3.57 -6.01 25.52
N MET A 410 4.19 -5.73 24.37
CA MET A 410 3.60 -5.87 23.03
C MET A 410 3.86 -7.23 22.37
N ALA A 411 4.52 -8.18 23.05
CA ALA A 411 4.71 -9.52 22.50
C ALA A 411 3.38 -10.16 22.07
N PRO A 412 3.33 -10.80 20.87
CA PRO A 412 4.46 -11.19 20.03
C PRO A 412 4.90 -10.13 18.99
N PHE A 413 4.32 -8.93 19.02
CA PHE A 413 4.58 -7.84 18.08
C PHE A 413 5.80 -7.00 18.49
N ASP A 414 6.87 -7.69 18.86
CA ASP A 414 8.16 -7.13 19.26
C ASP A 414 9.34 -7.82 18.54
N ASP A 415 9.03 -8.50 17.44
CA ASP A 415 9.94 -9.15 16.50
C ASP A 415 9.88 -8.47 15.13
N HIS A 416 10.69 -8.91 14.16
CA HIS A 416 10.64 -8.41 12.79
C HIS A 416 9.45 -8.98 12.02
N PHE A 417 8.69 -8.09 11.38
CA PHE A 417 7.56 -8.44 10.54
C PHE A 417 7.83 -8.01 9.09
N GLN A 418 7.37 -8.84 8.16
CA GLN A 418 7.38 -8.57 6.71
C GLN A 418 6.00 -8.11 6.24
N LEU A 419 5.96 -7.36 5.15
CA LEU A 419 4.72 -6.96 4.49
C LEU A 419 4.17 -8.11 3.64
N THR A 420 2.84 -8.25 3.65
CA THR A 420 2.13 -9.20 2.79
C THR A 420 0.94 -8.51 2.14
N LEU A 421 0.79 -8.69 0.83
CA LEU A 421 -0.36 -8.24 0.03
C LEU A 421 -0.96 -9.44 -0.70
N GLY A 422 -2.28 -9.63 -0.66
CA GLY A 422 -2.92 -10.77 -1.32
C GLY A 422 -4.43 -10.67 -1.42
N VAL A 423 -5.03 -11.61 -2.15
CA VAL A 423 -6.48 -11.83 -2.17
C VAL A 423 -6.75 -13.31 -1.94
N ALA A 424 -7.67 -13.61 -1.04
CA ALA A 424 -8.11 -14.97 -0.77
C ALA A 424 -9.62 -15.11 -1.00
N ALA A 425 -10.06 -16.36 -1.11
CA ALA A 425 -11.46 -16.72 -1.31
C ALA A 425 -11.91 -17.82 -0.33
N GLY A 426 -13.12 -17.69 0.19
CA GLY A 426 -13.74 -18.64 1.10
C GLY A 426 -12.94 -18.86 2.39
N GLY A 427 -12.65 -20.12 2.72
CA GLY A 427 -11.94 -20.50 3.94
C GLY A 427 -12.84 -20.66 5.16
N ILE A 428 -12.25 -20.99 6.30
CA ILE A 428 -13.00 -21.44 7.49
C ILE A 428 -13.03 -20.42 8.63
N THR A 429 -12.57 -19.19 8.36
CA THR A 429 -12.24 -18.21 9.41
C THR A 429 -12.86 -16.83 9.20
N GLU A 430 -12.72 -16.23 8.02
CA GLU A 430 -13.17 -14.85 7.76
C GLU A 430 -14.69 -14.74 7.64
N PHE A 431 -15.36 -15.76 7.08
CA PHE A 431 -16.81 -15.80 6.94
C PHE A 431 -17.44 -16.58 8.09
N LYS A 432 -18.24 -15.92 8.93
CA LYS A 432 -18.99 -16.57 10.01
C LYS A 432 -19.95 -17.61 9.45
N ASP A 433 -20.30 -18.61 10.25
CA ASP A 433 -21.38 -19.52 9.87
C ASP A 433 -22.72 -18.79 9.93
N ASP A 434 -23.68 -19.27 9.13
CA ASP A 434 -25.06 -18.76 9.07
C ASP A 434 -25.22 -17.32 8.53
N VAL A 435 -24.16 -16.73 7.97
CA VAL A 435 -24.26 -15.46 7.25
C VAL A 435 -25.05 -15.63 5.95
N ILE A 436 -25.79 -14.60 5.58
CA ILE A 436 -26.66 -14.55 4.41
C ILE A 436 -26.32 -13.29 3.61
N THR A 437 -26.23 -13.41 2.29
CA THR A 437 -26.05 -12.28 1.37
C THR A 437 -27.32 -11.44 1.26
N GLY A 438 -27.21 -10.22 0.73
CA GLY A 438 -28.34 -9.28 0.64
C GLY A 438 -29.54 -9.77 -0.19
N ASP A 439 -29.35 -10.73 -1.10
CA ASP A 439 -30.41 -11.39 -1.88
C ASP A 439 -31.03 -12.60 -1.17
N GLY A 440 -30.63 -12.89 0.08
CA GLY A 440 -31.16 -13.99 0.88
C GLY A 440 -30.44 -15.32 0.67
N HIS A 441 -29.33 -15.36 -0.08
CA HIS A 441 -28.57 -16.57 -0.32
C HIS A 441 -27.64 -16.91 0.87
N PRO A 442 -27.77 -18.08 1.51
CA PRO A 442 -26.95 -18.44 2.65
C PRO A 442 -25.53 -18.79 2.20
N LYS A 443 -24.55 -18.57 3.09
CA LYS A 443 -23.18 -19.06 2.88
C LYS A 443 -23.18 -20.57 2.54
N PRO A 444 -22.57 -20.99 1.42
CA PRO A 444 -22.73 -22.35 0.92
C PRO A 444 -21.98 -23.42 1.73
N TRP A 445 -21.10 -23.03 2.65
CA TRP A 445 -20.35 -23.96 3.50
C TRP A 445 -20.42 -23.63 4.99
N ASN A 446 -20.19 -24.65 5.82
CA ASN A 446 -19.96 -24.49 7.26
C ASN A 446 -18.46 -24.63 7.57
N ASN A 447 -17.94 -23.80 8.47
CA ASN A 447 -16.52 -23.72 8.82
C ASN A 447 -15.92 -25.01 9.41
N ARG A 448 -16.76 -25.91 9.94
CA ARG A 448 -16.33 -27.19 10.52
C ARG A 448 -16.51 -28.37 9.56
N ASN A 449 -17.09 -28.15 8.39
CA ASN A 449 -17.42 -29.22 7.45
C ASN A 449 -16.22 -29.56 6.54
N ARG A 450 -15.88 -30.85 6.45
CA ARG A 450 -14.82 -31.36 5.55
C ARG A 450 -15.09 -31.09 4.07
N LYS A 451 -16.35 -30.87 3.69
CA LYS A 451 -16.78 -30.54 2.32
C LYS A 451 -16.82 -29.04 2.04
N ALA A 452 -16.22 -28.19 2.88
CA ALA A 452 -16.38 -26.75 2.76
C ALA A 452 -15.96 -26.19 1.39
N SER A 453 -14.74 -26.50 0.93
CA SER A 453 -14.27 -26.09 -0.41
C SER A 453 -15.12 -26.67 -1.54
N TYR A 454 -15.59 -27.91 -1.40
CA TYR A 454 -16.49 -28.55 -2.37
C TYR A 454 -17.84 -27.85 -2.45
N ASN A 455 -18.44 -27.48 -1.31
CA ASN A 455 -19.72 -26.79 -1.29
C ASN A 455 -19.59 -25.35 -1.81
N PHE A 456 -18.50 -24.65 -1.46
CA PHE A 456 -18.15 -23.37 -2.06
C PHE A 456 -18.09 -23.48 -3.59
N TRP A 457 -17.39 -24.50 -4.11
CA TRP A 457 -17.29 -24.74 -5.54
C TRP A 457 -18.63 -25.06 -6.20
N ARG A 458 -19.45 -25.89 -5.55
CA ARG A 458 -20.79 -26.28 -6.04
C ARG A 458 -21.74 -25.12 -6.22
N ASP A 459 -21.49 -24.03 -5.52
CA ASP A 459 -22.27 -22.81 -5.53
C ASP A 459 -21.70 -21.73 -6.47
N LEU A 460 -20.74 -22.08 -7.33
CA LEU A 460 -20.13 -21.21 -8.34
C LEU A 460 -21.15 -20.35 -9.13
N PRO A 461 -22.30 -20.88 -9.59
CA PRO A 461 -23.28 -20.07 -10.32
C PRO A 461 -23.87 -18.91 -9.51
N ALA A 462 -23.91 -19.01 -8.18
CA ALA A 462 -24.44 -17.96 -7.32
C ALA A 462 -23.40 -16.84 -7.10
N TRP A 463 -22.16 -17.19 -6.74
CA TRP A 463 -21.18 -16.18 -6.34
C TRP A 463 -20.31 -15.64 -7.48
N LYS A 464 -19.99 -16.41 -8.53
CA LYS A 464 -19.09 -15.94 -9.60
C LYS A 464 -19.59 -14.67 -10.32
N PRO A 465 -20.90 -14.52 -10.61
CA PRO A 465 -21.41 -13.30 -11.23
C PRO A 465 -21.23 -12.04 -10.36
N THR A 466 -21.04 -12.19 -9.05
CA THR A 466 -20.88 -11.06 -8.12
C THR A 466 -19.46 -10.46 -8.15
N TRP A 467 -18.48 -11.18 -8.71
CA TRP A 467 -17.08 -10.77 -8.83
C TRP A 467 -16.91 -9.68 -9.89
N SER A 468 -17.46 -8.50 -9.59
CA SER A 468 -17.48 -7.33 -10.46
C SER A 468 -16.16 -6.56 -10.43
N GLN A 469 -15.50 -6.50 -9.27
CA GLN A 469 -14.19 -5.87 -9.07
C GLN A 469 -13.34 -6.73 -8.12
N PRO A 470 -13.01 -7.98 -8.50
CA PRO A 470 -12.46 -8.97 -7.57
C PRO A 470 -11.00 -8.70 -7.16
N ALA A 471 -10.35 -7.71 -7.77
CA ALA A 471 -8.95 -7.43 -7.54
C ALA A 471 -8.73 -6.50 -6.34
N LEU A 472 -7.71 -6.79 -5.54
CA LEU A 472 -7.07 -5.79 -4.69
C LEU A 472 -6.18 -4.93 -5.59
N GLN A 473 -6.43 -3.62 -5.62
CA GLN A 473 -5.57 -2.66 -6.32
C GLN A 473 -4.79 -1.85 -5.30
N VAL A 474 -3.46 -1.79 -5.45
CA VAL A 474 -2.56 -1.05 -4.54
C VAL A 474 -1.78 -0.03 -5.35
N ASP A 475 -1.90 1.23 -4.94
CA ASP A 475 -1.19 2.37 -5.52
C ASP A 475 0.20 2.52 -4.93
N TYR A 476 0.30 2.51 -3.61
CA TYR A 476 1.60 2.46 -2.97
C TYR A 476 1.57 1.75 -1.63
N VAL A 477 2.75 1.28 -1.23
CA VAL A 477 3.08 0.92 0.14
C VAL A 477 4.22 1.80 0.61
N LYS A 478 4.10 2.36 1.81
CA LYS A 478 5.14 3.18 2.43
C LYS A 478 5.33 2.79 3.89
N VAL A 479 6.57 2.72 4.34
CA VAL A 479 6.92 2.47 5.74
C VAL A 479 7.87 3.55 6.24
N ILE A 480 7.52 4.17 7.37
CA ILE A 480 8.24 5.28 7.98
C ILE A 480 8.71 4.86 9.38
N ALA A 481 9.98 5.12 9.70
CA ALA A 481 10.55 4.90 11.02
C ALA A 481 10.02 5.94 12.04
N LEU A 482 9.76 5.50 13.27
CA LEU A 482 9.24 6.36 14.34
C LEU A 482 10.26 7.35 14.88
#